data_AF-A0AAX3YPV4-F1
#
_entry.id   AF-A0AAX3YPV4-F1
#
_cell.length_a   1.000
_cell.length_b   1.000
_cell.length_c   1.000
_cell.angle_alpha   90.00
_cell.angle_beta   90.00
_cell.angle_gamma   90.00
#
_symmetry.space_group_name_H-M   'P 1'
#
loop_
_entity.id
_entity.type
_entity.pdbx_description
1 polymer ?
#
loop_
_entity_poly.entity_id
_entity_poly.type
_entity_poly.pdbx_seq_one_letter_code
_entity_poly.pdbx_strand_id
1 'polypeptide(L)' 'MPGDARFVDFALQWVSYGGGDEYILPEFGVQPSTYYRRLLSLLQSVEAPRLEPADRHRLVTMCLCKLGVPGPPIP' A
#
# COMPACT_ATOMS: atom_id res chain seq x y z
N MET A 1 -12.94 -5.65 5.83
CA MET A 1 -12.97 -7.10 5.54
C MET A 1 -11.65 -7.73 6.00
N PRO A 2 -11.58 -9.04 6.34
CA PRO A 2 -10.34 -9.66 6.82
C PRO A 2 -9.21 -9.70 5.77
N GLY A 3 -9.51 -9.45 4.50
CA GLY A 3 -8.50 -9.31 3.45
C GLY A 3 -7.66 -8.05 3.59
N ASP A 4 -8.24 -6.94 4.05
CA ASP A 4 -7.62 -5.61 4.01
C ASP A 4 -6.42 -5.47 4.95
N ALA A 5 -6.49 -6.14 6.11
CA ALA A 5 -5.40 -6.15 7.09
C ALA A 5 -4.13 -6.83 6.56
N ARG A 6 -4.27 -7.85 5.70
CA ARG A 6 -3.13 -8.59 5.13
C ARG A 6 -2.33 -7.75 4.13
N PHE A 7 -2.99 -6.91 3.35
CA PHE A 7 -2.32 -5.95 2.45
C PHE A 7 -1.53 -4.90 3.25
N VAL A 8 -2.09 -4.44 4.37
CA VAL A 8 -1.43 -3.42 5.19
C VAL A 8 -0.24 -4.01 5.95
N ASP A 9 -0.40 -5.19 6.55
CA ASP A 9 0.67 -5.89 7.29
C ASP A 9 1.88 -6.22 6.42
N PHE A 10 1.64 -6.80 5.24
CA PHE A 10 2.71 -7.05 4.27
C PHE A 10 3.41 -5.75 3.88
N ALA A 11 2.65 -4.68 3.59
CA ALA A 11 3.26 -3.42 3.21
C ALA A 11 4.10 -2.81 4.34
N LEU A 12 3.66 -2.91 5.60
CA LEU A 12 4.45 -2.50 6.77
C LEU A 12 5.75 -3.29 6.90
N GLN A 13 5.70 -4.60 6.69
CA GLN A 13 6.90 -5.45 6.74
C GLN A 13 7.91 -5.05 5.66
N TRP A 14 7.43 -4.70 4.47
CA TRP A 14 8.27 -4.44 3.31
C TRP A 14 8.58 -2.96 3.05
N VAL A 15 7.98 -2.01 3.78
CA VAL A 15 8.19 -0.56 3.56
C VAL A 15 9.65 -0.15 3.73
N SER A 16 10.37 -0.79 4.67
CA SER A 16 11.79 -0.56 4.92
C SER A 16 12.70 -1.10 3.82
N TYR A 17 12.19 -2.03 3.01
CA TYR A 17 12.90 -2.69 1.91
C TYR A 17 12.43 -2.23 0.53
N GLY A 18 11.54 -1.24 0.48
CA GLY A 18 11.04 -0.68 -0.78
C GLY A 18 9.86 -1.43 -1.40
N GLY A 19 9.09 -2.19 -0.61
CA GLY A 19 7.74 -2.65 -0.99
C GLY A 19 7.58 -4.11 -1.38
N GLY A 20 8.66 -4.89 -1.50
CA GLY A 20 8.58 -6.36 -1.60
C GLY A 20 7.90 -6.88 -2.87
N ASP A 21 8.06 -6.18 -4.00
CA ASP A 21 7.35 -6.44 -5.27
C ASP A 21 7.40 -7.90 -5.73
N GLU A 22 8.55 -8.55 -5.54
CA GLU A 22 8.80 -9.94 -5.92
C GLU A 22 7.95 -10.95 -5.12
N TYR A 23 7.50 -10.58 -3.90
CA TYR A 23 6.68 -11.42 -3.03
C TYR A 23 5.18 -11.16 -3.21
N ILE A 24 4.80 -10.08 -3.88
CA ILE A 24 3.37 -9.72 -4.08
C ILE A 24 2.65 -10.76 -4.95
N LEU A 25 3.27 -11.17 -6.07
CA LEU A 25 2.69 -12.14 -6.98
C LEU A 25 2.49 -13.53 -6.32
N PRO A 26 3.50 -14.13 -5.65
CA PRO A 26 3.32 -15.43 -4.99
C PRO A 26 2.40 -15.38 -3.76
N GLU A 27 2.35 -14.29 -2.99
CA GLU A 27 1.48 -14.19 -1.81
C GLU A 27 0.02 -13.89 -2.16
N PHE A 28 -0.21 -12.92 -3.06
CA PHE A 28 -1.55 -12.38 -3.33
C PHE A 28 -2.11 -12.79 -4.69
N GLY A 29 -1.29 -13.36 -5.58
CA GLY A 29 -1.72 -13.74 -6.93
C GLY A 29 -2.04 -12.55 -7.84
N VAL A 30 -1.56 -11.34 -7.51
CA VAL A 30 -1.82 -10.11 -8.26
C VAL A 30 -0.52 -9.43 -8.67
N GLN A 31 -0.56 -8.64 -9.73
CA GLN A 31 0.59 -7.80 -10.10
C GLN A 31 0.86 -6.71 -9.04
N PRO A 32 2.12 -6.27 -8.87
CA PRO A 32 2.50 -5.20 -7.95
C PRO A 32 1.66 -3.93 -8.13
N SER A 33 1.42 -3.51 -9.37
CA SER A 33 0.63 -2.30 -9.65
C SER A 33 -0.84 -2.43 -9.18
N THR A 34 -1.41 -3.63 -9.27
CA THR A 34 -2.77 -3.90 -8.78
C THR A 34 -2.81 -3.93 -7.25
N TYR A 35 -1.80 -4.53 -6.63
CA TYR A 35 -1.62 -4.53 -5.18
C TYR A 35 -1.52 -3.10 -4.64
N TYR A 36 -0.64 -2.27 -5.19
CA TYR A 36 -0.45 -0.89 -4.73
C TYR A 36 -1.70 -0.02 -4.93
N ARG A 37 -2.45 -0.20 -6.02
CA ARG A 37 -3.74 0.52 -6.19
C ARG A 37 -4.74 0.15 -5.10
N ARG A 38 -4.88 -1.15 -4.80
CA ARG A 38 -5.79 -1.60 -3.76
C ARG A 38 -5.35 -1.12 -2.39
N LEU A 39 -4.06 -1.26 -2.07
CA LEU A 39 -3.48 -0.76 -0.83
C LEU A 39 -3.69 0.75 -0.69
N LEU A 40 -3.46 1.55 -1.74
CA LEU A 40 -3.70 2.98 -1.72
C LEU A 40 -5.17 3.31 -1.43
N SER A 41 -6.11 2.60 -2.08
CA SER A 41 -7.54 2.76 -1.83
C SER A 41 -7.94 2.39 -0.40
N LEU A 42 -7.31 1.37 0.19
CA LEU A 42 -7.50 0.99 1.59
C LEU A 42 -6.95 2.05 2.55
N LEU A 43 -5.75 2.56 2.28
CA LEU A 43 -5.12 3.62 3.07
C LEU A 43 -5.90 4.93 2.98
N GLN A 44 -6.61 5.19 1.87
CA GLN A 44 -7.46 6.38 1.71
C GLN A 44 -8.86 6.21 2.31
N SER A 45 -9.29 4.98 2.58
CA SER A 45 -10.60 4.70 3.17
C SER A 45 -10.62 5.02 4.67
N VAL A 46 -11.74 5.56 5.15
CA VAL A 46 -11.97 5.95 6.57
C VAL A 46 -11.90 4.74 7.52
N GLU A 47 -12.13 3.54 7.00
CA GLU A 47 -12.07 2.27 7.76
C GLU A 47 -10.69 1.61 7.74
N ALA A 48 -9.63 2.32 7.35
CA ALA A 48 -8.28 1.78 7.46
C ALA A 48 -8.04 1.30 8.91
N PRO A 49 -7.59 0.04 9.12
CA PRO A 49 -7.28 -0.47 10.44
C PRO A 49 -6.33 0.49 11.13
N ARG A 50 -6.42 0.62 12.47
CA ARG A 50 -5.70 1.55 13.34
C ARG A 50 -4.20 1.62 13.03
N LEU A 51 -3.86 2.33 11.97
CA LEU A 51 -2.51 2.51 11.46
C LEU A 51 -2.03 3.85 11.98
N GLU A 52 -0.82 3.87 12.50
CA GLU A 52 -0.22 5.13 12.89
C GLU A 52 -0.16 6.06 11.66
N PRO A 53 -0.48 7.36 11.85
CA PRO A 53 -0.55 8.29 10.74
C PRO A 53 0.80 8.42 10.00
N ALA A 54 1.92 8.18 10.69
CA ALA A 54 3.26 8.16 10.12
C ALA A 54 3.46 6.97 9.16
N ASP A 55 3.08 5.76 9.57
CA ASP A 55 3.18 4.56 8.74
C ASP A 55 2.25 4.65 7.54
N ARG A 56 1.03 5.17 7.74
CA ARG A 56 0.09 5.45 6.67
C ARG A 56 0.70 6.37 5.61
N HIS A 57 1.31 7.47 6.04
CA HIS A 57 1.95 8.41 5.12
C HIS A 57 3.07 7.73 4.32
N ARG A 58 3.91 6.94 4.99
CA ARG A 58 5.04 6.23 4.38
C ARG A 58 4.58 5.23 3.32
N LEU A 59 3.54 4.45 3.62
CA LEU A 59 2.93 3.51 2.70
C LEU A 59 2.28 4.21 1.50
N VAL A 60 1.57 5.32 1.72
CA VAL A 60 0.97 6.12 0.64
C VAL A 60 2.05 6.67 -0.28
N THR A 61 3.10 7.29 0.25
CA THR A 61 4.22 7.81 -0.55
C THR A 61 4.89 6.71 -1.37
N MET A 62 5.12 5.54 -0.76
CA MET A 62 5.67 4.37 -1.46
C MET A 62 4.74 3.91 -2.60
N CYS A 63 3.43 3.78 -2.33
CA CYS A 63 2.44 3.37 -3.33
C CYS A 63 2.43 4.35 -4.52
N LEU A 64 2.41 5.67 -4.26
CA LEU A 64 2.42 6.68 -5.30
C LEU A 64 3.69 6.61 -6.16
N CYS A 65 4.85 6.46 -5.50
CA CYS A 65 6.14 6.30 -6.16
C CYS A 65 6.17 5.03 -7.06
N LYS A 66 5.70 3.89 -6.53
CA LYS A 66 5.65 2.61 -7.27
C LYS A 66 4.66 2.60 -8.41
N LEU A 67 3.53 3.27 -8.25
CA LEU A 67 2.50 3.37 -9.28
C LEU A 67 2.88 4.35 -10.39
N GLY A 68 3.96 5.12 -10.23
CA GLY A 68 4.33 6.18 -11.17
C GLY A 68 3.24 7.25 -11.31
N VAL A 69 2.35 7.34 -10.32
CA VAL A 69 1.27 8.33 -10.32
C VAL A 69 1.88 9.62 -9.78
N PRO A 70 1.98 10.70 -10.58
CA PRO A 70 2.28 12.01 -10.00
C PRO A 70 1.19 12.28 -8.97
N GLY A 71 1.59 12.57 -7.72
CA GLY A 71 0.65 12.77 -6.61
C GLY A 71 -0.49 13.71 -6.99
N PRO A 72 -1.67 13.60 -6.35
CA PRO A 72 -2.83 14.40 -6.73
C PRO A 72 -2.45 15.88 -6.74
N PRO A 73 -2.89 16.66 -7.76
CA PRO A 73 -2.63 18.08 -7.80
C PRO A 73 -3.22 18.71 -6.53
N ILE A 74 -2.36 19.36 -5.76
CA ILE A 74 -2.75 20.11 -4.56
C ILE A 74 -3.53 21.33 -5.06
N PRO A 75 -4.80 21.54 -4.66
CA PRO A 75 -5.54 22.75 -5.00
C PRO A 75 -4.95 24.00 -4.33
#